data_AF-A0A448WUX6-F1
#
_entry.id   AF-A0A448WUX6-F1
#
_cell.length_a   1.000
_cell.length_b   1.000
_cell.length_c   1.000
_cell.angle_alpha   90.00
_cell.angle_beta   90.00
_cell.angle_gamma   90.00
#
_symmetry.space_group_name_H-M   'P 1'
#
loop_
_entity.id
_entity.type
_entity.pdbx_description
1 polymer ?
#
loop_
_entity_poly.entity_id
_entity_poly.type
_entity_poly.pdbx_seq_one_letter_code
_entity_poly.pdbx_strand_id
1 'polypeptide(L)'
;MKILNVAEKNDAAKNIATILSNNRMRRVNLVFYVFFQREGFSVYNKIYDFNFTFNGKATNMIMTSARAKIIYRQSCDPIVLFEAPVEKIIMKDYEPINKTLRREARYSDILIIWTDCDREGENIGFEIIEECKEVKPNIRVFRAKFSEITPSSIHHAIANLVSPDPLANEAVNARQELDLRIGAAFTRFQTLRLRRVFPQILANQLISYGSCQFPTLGFVVDRFKEVDRFVSEPFWRIIGAVTGVR
;
A
#
# COMPACT_ATOMS: atom_id res chain seq x y z
N MET A 1 7.31 5.14 -29.06
CA MET A 1 7.66 5.21 -27.64
C MET A 1 6.46 4.75 -26.83
N LYS A 2 6.66 3.80 -25.91
CA LYS A 2 5.62 3.27 -25.02
C LYS A 2 5.95 3.64 -23.57
N ILE A 3 4.95 4.06 -22.81
CA ILE A 3 5.08 4.45 -21.41
C ILE A 3 4.15 3.56 -20.58
N LEU A 4 4.73 2.78 -19.68
CA LEU A 4 3.99 2.02 -18.67
C LEU A 4 3.70 2.92 -17.48
N ASN A 5 2.46 2.91 -17.02
CA ASN A 5 1.95 3.68 -15.90
C ASN A 5 1.33 2.70 -14.92
N VAL A 6 1.67 2.79 -13.63
CA VAL A 6 1.19 1.83 -12.63
C VAL A 6 0.66 2.57 -11.42
N ALA A 7 -0.65 2.42 -11.15
CA ALA A 7 -1.31 2.94 -9.97
C ALA A 7 -1.41 1.87 -8.85
N GLU A 8 -1.84 2.26 -7.65
CA GLU A 8 -1.97 1.31 -6.53
C GLU A 8 -3.19 0.37 -6.68
N LYS A 9 -4.29 0.88 -7.25
CA LYS A 9 -5.56 0.15 -7.35
C LYS A 9 -6.16 0.30 -8.74
N ASN A 10 -6.98 -0.68 -9.16
CA ASN A 10 -7.56 -0.68 -10.49
C ASN A 10 -8.47 0.54 -10.74
N ASP A 11 -9.21 0.98 -9.72
CA ASP A 11 -10.07 2.16 -9.86
C ASP A 11 -9.27 3.46 -10.03
N ALA A 12 -8.14 3.59 -9.32
CA ALA A 12 -7.21 4.71 -9.53
C ALA A 12 -6.63 4.67 -10.95
N ALA A 13 -6.17 3.50 -11.41
CA ALA A 13 -5.68 3.31 -12.78
C ALA A 13 -6.73 3.74 -13.82
N LYS A 14 -7.98 3.27 -13.66
CA LYS A 14 -9.09 3.60 -14.55
C LYS A 14 -9.35 5.10 -14.58
N ASN A 15 -9.48 5.74 -13.42
CA ASN A 15 -9.81 7.15 -13.31
C ASN A 15 -8.70 8.05 -13.89
N ILE A 16 -7.43 7.75 -13.58
CA ILE A 16 -6.28 8.50 -14.10
C ILE A 16 -6.20 8.34 -15.63
N ALA A 17 -6.35 7.12 -16.14
CA ALA A 17 -6.32 6.86 -17.58
C ALA A 17 -7.49 7.55 -18.31
N THR A 18 -8.67 7.61 -17.67
CA THR A 18 -9.85 8.30 -18.19
C THR A 18 -9.62 9.81 -18.29
N ILE A 19 -9.01 10.41 -17.27
CA ILE A 19 -8.63 11.84 -17.25
C ILE A 19 -7.60 12.13 -18.35
N LEU A 20 -6.49 11.38 -18.39
CA LEU A 20 -5.41 11.62 -19.36
C LEU A 20 -5.83 11.39 -20.82
N SER A 21 -6.83 10.53 -21.04
CA SER A 21 -7.40 10.29 -22.37
C SER A 21 -8.51 11.27 -22.76
N ASN A 22 -8.79 12.29 -21.93
CA ASN A 22 -9.87 13.27 -22.11
C ASN A 22 -11.25 12.61 -22.30
N ASN A 23 -11.56 11.58 -21.49
CA ASN A 23 -12.84 10.86 -21.54
C ASN A 23 -13.19 10.25 -22.91
N ARG A 24 -12.21 10.06 -23.81
CA ARG A 24 -12.44 9.42 -25.11
C ARG A 24 -12.53 7.90 -24.99
N MET A 25 -13.36 7.42 -24.06
CA MET A 25 -13.63 6.00 -23.88
C MET A 25 -14.61 5.55 -24.97
N ARG A 26 -14.10 4.92 -26.03
CA ARG A 26 -14.95 4.19 -26.99
C ARG A 26 -14.50 2.75 -27.10
N ARG A 27 -15.36 1.82 -26.64
CA ARG A 27 -15.34 0.45 -27.14
C ARG A 27 -15.72 0.49 -28.62
N VAL A 28 -14.98 -0.19 -29.50
CA VAL A 28 -15.47 -1.04 -30.61
C VAL A 28 -14.34 -1.32 -31.62
N ASN A 29 -14.41 -2.50 -32.22
CA ASN A 29 -13.60 -3.04 -33.31
C ASN A 29 -13.42 -2.08 -34.51
N LEU A 30 -12.26 -2.26 -35.18
CA LEU A 30 -11.86 -1.73 -36.50
C LEU A 30 -11.38 -0.26 -36.55
N VAL A 31 -10.13 -0.11 -36.10
CA VAL A 31 -9.07 0.84 -36.49
C VAL A 31 -9.39 2.34 -36.43
N PHE A 32 -9.03 2.97 -35.30
CA PHE A 32 -8.24 4.21 -35.14
C PHE A 32 -7.90 4.30 -33.63
N TYR A 33 -6.61 4.47 -33.23
CA TYR A 33 -6.15 4.26 -31.85
C TYR A 33 -6.73 5.28 -30.84
N VAL A 34 -7.70 4.84 -30.05
CA VAL A 34 -8.46 5.60 -29.05
C VAL A 34 -8.76 4.65 -27.88
N PHE A 35 -8.45 5.07 -26.64
CA PHE A 35 -8.55 4.33 -25.35
C PHE A 35 -9.12 2.89 -25.39
N PHE A 36 -8.29 1.88 -25.14
CA PHE A 36 -8.66 0.46 -25.09
C PHE A 36 -8.51 -0.12 -23.68
N GLN A 37 -9.53 -0.84 -23.22
CA GLN A 37 -9.40 -1.72 -22.06
C GLN A 37 -9.09 -3.14 -22.54
N ARG A 38 -8.03 -3.75 -22.00
CA ARG A 38 -7.71 -5.16 -22.22
C ARG A 38 -7.49 -5.92 -20.93
N GLU A 39 -7.59 -7.24 -21.03
CA GLU A 39 -7.37 -8.15 -19.92
C GLU A 39 -5.87 -8.33 -19.64
N GLY A 40 -5.53 -8.30 -18.36
CA GLY A 40 -4.24 -8.78 -17.85
C GLY A 40 -4.27 -10.29 -17.61
N PHE A 41 -3.29 -10.79 -16.85
CA PHE A 41 -3.37 -12.15 -16.31
C PHE A 41 -4.22 -12.20 -15.03
N SER A 42 -4.34 -11.07 -14.32
CA SER A 42 -5.28 -10.91 -13.19
C SER A 42 -6.67 -10.56 -13.71
N VAL A 43 -7.70 -11.20 -13.16
CA VAL A 43 -9.11 -10.84 -13.44
C VAL A 43 -9.51 -9.48 -12.84
N TYR A 44 -8.78 -9.01 -11.83
CA TYR A 44 -9.10 -7.80 -11.07
C TYR A 44 -8.38 -6.55 -11.60
N ASN A 45 -7.21 -6.72 -12.22
CA ASN A 45 -6.37 -5.61 -12.69
C ASN A 45 -6.43 -5.55 -14.21
N LYS A 46 -7.17 -4.57 -14.73
CA LYS A 46 -7.28 -4.33 -16.16
C LYS A 46 -6.08 -3.51 -16.64
N ILE A 47 -5.91 -3.49 -17.95
CA ILE A 47 -4.93 -2.64 -18.62
C ILE A 47 -5.69 -1.64 -19.48
N TYR A 48 -5.30 -0.38 -19.40
CA TYR A 48 -5.90 0.73 -20.14
C TYR A 48 -4.84 1.34 -21.07
N ASP A 49 -4.99 1.13 -22.37
CA ASP A 49 -4.08 1.62 -23.40
C ASP A 49 -4.65 2.89 -24.05
N PHE A 50 -3.91 3.99 -24.11
CA PHE A 50 -4.37 5.23 -24.72
C PHE A 50 -3.24 6.06 -25.34
N ASN A 51 -3.59 6.97 -26.24
CA ASN A 51 -2.60 7.90 -26.82
C ASN A 51 -2.52 9.18 -25.99
N PHE A 52 -1.29 9.65 -25.77
CA PHE A 52 -1.02 10.89 -25.06
C PHE A 52 0.17 11.62 -25.69
N THR A 53 0.16 12.95 -25.63
CA THR A 53 1.29 13.77 -26.10
C THR A 53 2.23 14.01 -24.94
N PHE A 54 3.33 13.26 -24.88
CA PHE A 54 4.34 13.39 -23.84
C PHE A 54 5.57 14.13 -24.38
N ASN A 55 5.93 15.26 -23.78
CA ASN A 55 7.02 16.15 -24.23
C ASN A 55 6.95 16.47 -25.74
N GLY A 56 5.76 16.81 -26.23
CA GLY A 56 5.53 17.18 -27.64
C GLY A 56 5.53 16.01 -28.63
N LYS A 57 5.69 14.75 -28.16
CA LYS A 57 5.66 13.56 -29.02
C LYS A 57 4.41 12.72 -28.73
N ALA A 58 3.80 12.18 -29.79
CA ALA A 58 2.72 11.22 -29.65
C ALA A 58 3.27 9.90 -29.07
N THR A 59 2.66 9.44 -27.97
CA THR A 59 3.11 8.27 -27.22
C THR A 59 1.92 7.38 -26.87
N ASN A 60 2.20 6.08 -26.76
CA ASN A 60 1.23 5.12 -26.27
C ASN A 60 1.45 4.91 -24.77
N MET A 61 0.41 5.18 -24.00
CA MET A 61 0.35 5.03 -22.55
C MET A 61 -0.36 3.72 -22.23
N ILE A 62 0.26 2.90 -21.40
CA ILE A 62 -0.31 1.67 -20.85
C ILE A 62 -0.49 1.91 -19.36
N MET A 63 -1.71 1.86 -18.84
CA MET A 63 -1.99 2.06 -17.40
C MET A 63 -2.52 0.76 -16.78
N THR A 64 -1.95 0.34 -15.66
CA THR A 64 -2.44 -0.79 -14.86
C THR A 64 -2.24 -0.53 -13.36
N SER A 65 -2.45 -1.54 -12.51
CA SER A 65 -2.29 -1.39 -11.05
C SER A 65 -1.59 -2.58 -10.40
N ALA A 66 -0.97 -2.35 -9.24
CA ALA A 66 -0.21 -3.37 -8.53
C ALA A 66 -0.40 -3.31 -7.01
N ARG A 67 -0.24 -4.48 -6.37
CA ARG A 67 -0.07 -4.64 -4.92
C ARG A 67 0.92 -5.78 -4.70
N ALA A 68 1.78 -5.67 -3.69
CA ALA A 68 2.50 -6.81 -3.15
C ALA A 68 2.22 -6.97 -1.65
N LYS A 69 2.55 -8.16 -1.12
CA LYS A 69 2.46 -8.46 0.30
C LYS A 69 3.56 -9.43 0.69
N ILE A 70 4.35 -9.07 1.70
CA ILE A 70 5.49 -9.82 2.19
C ILE A 70 5.04 -10.85 3.24
N ILE A 71 5.60 -12.06 3.19
CA ILE A 71 5.41 -13.10 4.21
C ILE A 71 6.75 -13.71 4.57
N TYR A 72 7.01 -13.85 5.87
CA TYR A 72 8.12 -14.64 6.40
C TYR A 72 7.62 -15.91 7.11
N ARG A 73 8.26 -17.04 6.86
CA ARG A 73 7.97 -18.33 7.53
C ARG A 73 9.24 -19.14 7.76
N GLN A 74 9.72 -19.17 9.00
CA GLN A 74 10.65 -20.21 9.47
C GLN A 74 10.26 -20.71 10.86
N SER A 75 10.49 -22.01 11.12
CA SER A 75 10.38 -22.61 12.45
C SER A 75 11.75 -22.57 13.12
N CYS A 76 11.94 -21.63 14.05
CA CYS A 76 13.18 -21.44 14.80
C CYS A 76 12.86 -20.89 16.19
N ASP A 77 13.85 -20.92 17.09
CA ASP A 77 13.74 -20.26 18.39
C ASP A 77 13.41 -18.77 18.20
N PRO A 78 12.47 -18.21 18.98
CA PRO A 78 12.08 -16.80 18.85
C PRO A 78 13.25 -15.80 18.89
N ILE A 79 14.33 -16.08 19.62
CA ILE A 79 15.48 -15.16 19.70
C ILE A 79 16.22 -15.01 18.36
N VAL A 80 16.25 -16.09 17.57
CA VAL A 80 16.95 -16.13 16.27
C VAL A 80 16.26 -15.20 15.26
N LEU A 81 14.97 -14.87 15.47
CA LEU A 81 14.21 -14.01 14.56
C LEU A 81 14.72 -12.57 14.48
N PHE A 82 15.52 -12.11 15.45
CA PHE A 82 16.14 -10.79 15.39
C PHE A 82 17.25 -10.69 14.35
N GLU A 83 17.87 -11.82 14.00
CA GLU A 83 19.00 -11.88 13.06
C GLU A 83 18.68 -12.67 11.78
N ALA A 84 17.61 -13.47 11.80
CA ALA A 84 17.24 -14.31 10.67
C ALA A 84 17.07 -13.49 9.37
N PRO A 85 17.48 -14.03 8.20
CA PRO A 85 17.34 -13.34 6.93
C PRO A 85 15.86 -13.11 6.62
N VAL A 86 15.53 -11.90 6.16
CA VAL A 86 14.17 -11.53 5.75
C VAL A 86 14.12 -11.48 4.23
N GLU A 87 13.19 -12.21 3.64
CA GLU A 87 12.98 -12.24 2.20
C GLU A 87 11.62 -11.67 1.85
N LYS A 88 11.58 -10.86 0.80
CA LYS A 88 10.33 -10.39 0.19
C LYS A 88 9.84 -11.45 -0.78
N ILE A 89 8.66 -11.99 -0.53
CA ILE A 89 8.04 -13.04 -1.36
C ILE A 89 6.71 -12.52 -1.86
N ILE A 90 6.46 -12.70 -3.16
CA ILE A 90 5.16 -12.40 -3.76
C ILE A 90 4.20 -13.54 -3.44
N MET A 91 3.06 -13.23 -2.82
CA MET A 91 2.04 -14.23 -2.59
C MET A 91 1.44 -14.70 -3.92
N LYS A 92 1.10 -15.99 -3.99
CA LYS A 92 0.59 -16.65 -5.22
C LYS A 92 -0.57 -15.90 -5.89
N ASP A 93 -1.43 -15.26 -5.10
CA ASP A 93 -2.59 -14.52 -5.61
C ASP A 93 -2.20 -13.26 -6.40
N TYR A 94 -1.01 -12.70 -6.17
CA TYR A 94 -0.48 -11.53 -6.88
C TYR A 94 0.44 -11.89 -8.06
N GLU A 95 0.80 -13.17 -8.21
CA GLU A 95 1.60 -13.69 -9.32
C GLU A 95 1.06 -13.25 -10.71
N PRO A 96 -0.27 -13.27 -10.98
CA PRO A 96 -0.79 -12.83 -12.26
C PRO A 96 -0.57 -11.32 -12.51
N ILE A 97 -0.64 -10.50 -11.47
CA ILE A 97 -0.40 -9.05 -11.57
C ILE A 97 1.07 -8.81 -11.94
N ASN A 98 1.99 -9.50 -11.26
CA ASN A 98 3.42 -9.41 -11.57
C ASN A 98 3.72 -9.85 -13.01
N LYS A 99 3.14 -10.96 -13.46
CA LYS A 99 3.27 -11.41 -14.87
C LYS A 99 2.81 -10.34 -15.86
N THR A 100 1.74 -9.60 -15.54
CA THR A 100 1.30 -8.47 -16.36
C THR A 100 2.32 -7.34 -16.34
N LEU A 101 2.81 -6.91 -15.18
CA LEU A 101 3.82 -5.85 -15.06
C LEU A 101 5.07 -6.18 -15.87
N ARG A 102 5.64 -7.38 -15.66
CA ARG A 102 6.82 -7.87 -16.39
C ARG A 102 6.58 -7.91 -17.90
N ARG A 103 5.39 -8.36 -18.35
CA ARG A 103 5.05 -8.38 -19.78
C ARG A 103 5.03 -6.97 -20.37
N GLU A 104 4.38 -6.02 -19.72
CA GLU A 104 4.24 -4.66 -20.26
C GLU A 104 5.55 -3.85 -20.15
N ALA A 105 6.35 -4.10 -19.12
CA ALA A 105 7.64 -3.44 -18.93
C ALA A 105 8.63 -3.78 -20.05
N ARG A 106 8.66 -5.03 -20.54
CA ARG A 106 9.52 -5.46 -21.67
C ARG A 106 9.36 -4.56 -22.90
N TYR A 107 8.14 -4.12 -23.18
CA TYR A 107 7.80 -3.34 -24.36
C TYR A 107 7.71 -1.83 -24.11
N SER A 108 8.00 -1.36 -22.89
CA SER A 108 7.85 0.05 -22.49
C SER A 108 9.20 0.71 -22.28
N ASP A 109 9.36 1.95 -22.76
CA ASP A 109 10.60 2.71 -22.68
C ASP A 109 10.73 3.48 -21.35
N ILE A 110 9.57 3.84 -20.79
CA ILE A 110 9.43 4.62 -19.57
C ILE A 110 8.41 3.94 -18.66
N LEU A 111 8.68 3.96 -17.35
CA LEU A 111 7.79 3.60 -16.27
C LEU A 111 7.44 4.85 -15.46
N ILE A 112 6.15 5.13 -15.26
CA ILE A 112 5.65 6.21 -14.40
C ILE A 112 4.84 5.59 -13.26
N ILE A 113 5.24 5.88 -12.02
CA ILE A 113 4.55 5.42 -10.82
C ILE A 113 3.46 6.41 -10.42
N TRP A 114 2.24 5.89 -10.27
CA TRP A 114 0.99 6.59 -9.93
C TRP A 114 0.35 6.04 -8.64
N THR A 115 1.14 5.43 -7.76
CA THR A 115 0.67 5.01 -6.43
C THR A 115 0.28 6.21 -5.57
N ASP A 116 -0.46 5.98 -4.48
CA ASP A 116 -0.89 7.06 -3.59
C ASP A 116 0.34 7.80 -3.03
N CYS A 117 0.24 9.13 -2.81
CA CYS A 117 1.39 9.97 -2.48
C CYS A 117 1.72 10.01 -0.98
N ASP A 118 1.82 8.83 -0.37
CA ASP A 118 2.30 8.62 0.98
C ASP A 118 3.51 7.67 1.00
N ARG A 119 4.00 7.31 2.20
CA ARG A 119 5.16 6.42 2.35
C ARG A 119 4.89 5.01 1.84
N GLU A 120 3.69 4.47 2.09
CA GLU A 120 3.34 3.10 1.66
C GLU A 120 3.22 3.03 0.13
N GLY A 121 2.62 4.03 -0.49
CA GLY A 121 2.57 4.16 -1.95
C GLY A 121 3.95 4.32 -2.57
N GLU A 122 4.89 5.01 -1.90
CA GLU A 122 6.28 5.07 -2.36
C GLU A 122 6.96 3.69 -2.29
N ASN A 123 6.78 2.94 -1.19
CA ASN A 123 7.30 1.57 -1.03
C ASN A 123 6.75 0.61 -2.10
N ILE A 124 5.43 0.62 -2.35
CA ILE A 124 4.80 -0.13 -3.45
C ILE A 124 5.38 0.31 -4.80
N GLY A 125 5.65 1.60 -4.97
CA GLY A 125 6.33 2.15 -6.14
C GLY A 125 7.68 1.49 -6.40
N PHE A 126 8.49 1.30 -5.37
CA PHE A 126 9.79 0.62 -5.46
C PHE A 126 9.64 -0.87 -5.76
N GLU A 127 8.66 -1.57 -5.19
CA GLU A 127 8.36 -2.96 -5.55
C GLU A 127 8.05 -3.10 -7.05
N ILE A 128 7.23 -2.20 -7.61
CA ILE A 128 6.93 -2.18 -9.05
C ILE A 128 8.20 -1.92 -9.87
N ILE A 129 9.07 -1.01 -9.41
CA ILE A 129 10.32 -0.67 -10.09
C ILE A 129 11.26 -1.87 -10.14
N GLU A 130 11.44 -2.59 -9.02
CA GLU A 130 12.25 -3.79 -8.93
C GLU A 130 11.77 -4.85 -9.95
N GLU A 131 10.48 -5.17 -9.93
CA GLU A 131 9.86 -6.13 -10.85
C GLU A 131 10.01 -5.76 -12.33
N CYS A 132 9.88 -4.47 -12.66
CA CYS A 132 10.04 -3.99 -14.03
C CYS A 132 11.51 -3.98 -14.47
N LYS A 133 12.44 -3.63 -13.57
CA LYS A 133 13.88 -3.59 -13.87
C LYS A 133 14.49 -4.99 -14.02
N GLU A 134 13.94 -6.02 -13.37
CA GLU A 134 14.36 -7.39 -13.62
C GLU A 134 14.23 -7.80 -15.10
N VAL A 135 13.19 -7.33 -15.79
CA VAL A 135 12.96 -7.65 -17.20
C VAL A 135 13.49 -6.60 -18.17
N LYS A 136 13.64 -5.35 -17.75
CA LYS A 136 14.20 -4.26 -18.55
C LYS A 136 15.05 -3.31 -17.67
N PRO A 137 16.33 -3.64 -17.41
CA PRO A 137 17.18 -2.90 -16.48
C PRO A 137 17.33 -1.40 -16.78
N ASN A 138 17.29 -1.05 -18.06
CA ASN A 138 17.47 0.33 -18.55
C ASN A 138 16.15 1.10 -18.71
N ILE A 139 15.01 0.59 -18.21
CA ILE A 139 13.75 1.33 -18.24
C ILE A 139 13.88 2.63 -17.43
N ARG A 140 13.47 3.76 -18.02
CA ARG A 140 13.51 5.05 -17.34
C ARG A 140 12.35 5.15 -16.38
N VAL A 141 12.60 5.56 -15.14
CA VAL A 141 11.58 5.56 -14.08
C VAL A 141 11.28 6.99 -13.63
N PHE A 142 10.00 7.30 -13.49
CA PHE A 142 9.49 8.55 -12.94
C PHE A 142 8.38 8.31 -11.93
N ARG A 143 8.15 9.29 -11.08
CA ARG A 143 7.09 9.35 -10.08
C ARG A 143 6.18 10.54 -10.36
N ALA A 144 4.89 10.30 -10.53
CA ALA A 144 3.89 11.34 -10.56
C ALA A 144 3.47 11.68 -9.13
N LYS A 145 3.48 12.96 -8.73
CA LYS A 145 3.02 13.43 -7.42
C LYS A 145 1.70 14.19 -7.57
N PHE A 146 0.68 13.75 -6.84
CA PHE A 146 -0.68 14.30 -6.86
C PHE A 146 -1.33 14.13 -5.49
N SER A 147 -2.24 15.05 -5.13
CA SER A 147 -2.97 14.99 -3.85
C SER A 147 -4.44 14.58 -4.02
N GLU A 148 -4.93 14.60 -5.26
CA GLU A 148 -6.31 14.28 -5.62
C GLU A 148 -6.39 13.76 -7.07
N ILE A 149 -7.44 12.99 -7.36
CA ILE A 149 -7.71 12.44 -8.70
C ILE A 149 -8.69 13.37 -9.43
N THR A 150 -8.21 14.58 -9.76
CA THR A 150 -8.94 15.59 -10.56
C THR A 150 -8.18 15.88 -11.86
N PRO A 151 -8.85 16.35 -12.92
CA PRO A 151 -8.18 16.68 -14.18
C PRO A 151 -6.99 17.63 -14.00
N SER A 152 -7.16 18.70 -13.21
CA SER A 152 -6.09 19.67 -12.97
C SER A 152 -4.88 19.04 -12.29
N SER A 153 -5.10 18.30 -11.19
CA SER A 153 -4.04 17.64 -10.42
C SER A 153 -3.27 16.60 -11.25
N ILE A 154 -3.98 15.75 -11.99
CA ILE A 154 -3.36 14.69 -12.81
C ILE A 154 -2.57 15.27 -14.00
N HIS A 155 -3.09 16.30 -14.68
CA HIS A 155 -2.35 16.96 -15.76
C HIS A 155 -1.12 17.71 -15.24
N HIS A 156 -1.22 18.34 -14.06
CA HIS A 156 -0.07 18.94 -13.40
C HIS A 156 0.99 17.89 -13.03
N ALA A 157 0.57 16.74 -12.51
CA ALA A 157 1.47 15.66 -12.11
C ALA A 157 2.25 15.06 -13.28
N ILE A 158 1.61 14.81 -14.43
CA ILE A 158 2.31 14.27 -15.61
C ILE A 158 3.24 15.28 -16.28
N ALA A 159 2.96 16.58 -16.11
CA ALA A 159 3.84 17.65 -16.59
C ALA A 159 5.07 17.86 -15.69
N ASN A 160 4.96 17.54 -14.39
CA ASN A 160 5.99 17.78 -13.38
C ASN A 160 6.44 16.47 -12.71
N LEU A 161 6.84 15.49 -13.53
CA LEU A 161 7.35 14.21 -13.04
C LEU A 161 8.66 14.38 -12.26
N VAL A 162 8.78 13.63 -11.17
CA VAL A 162 9.98 13.63 -10.31
C VAL A 162 10.61 12.25 -10.27
N SER A 163 11.77 12.12 -9.63
CA SER A 163 12.36 10.81 -9.29
C SER A 163 11.64 10.19 -8.09
N PRO A 164 11.48 8.85 -8.04
CA PRO A 164 11.05 8.16 -6.83
C PRO A 164 11.98 8.47 -5.64
N ASP A 165 11.43 8.54 -4.44
CA ASP A 165 12.15 8.88 -3.21
C ASP A 165 12.64 7.60 -2.48
N PRO A 166 13.93 7.24 -2.58
CA PRO A 166 14.45 6.04 -1.93
C PRO A 166 14.43 6.13 -0.41
N LEU A 167 14.52 7.33 0.18
CA LEU A 167 14.54 7.48 1.64
C LEU A 167 13.17 7.18 2.26
N ALA A 168 12.10 7.58 1.58
CA ALA A 168 10.74 7.22 1.96
C ALA A 168 10.51 5.70 1.89
N ASN A 169 11.05 5.03 0.86
CA ASN A 169 11.03 3.57 0.74
C ASN A 169 11.77 2.88 1.89
N GLU A 170 13.02 3.30 2.16
CA GLU A 170 13.83 2.71 3.22
C GLU A 170 13.20 2.88 4.60
N ALA A 171 12.53 4.00 4.87
CA ALA A 171 11.80 4.19 6.12
C ALA A 171 10.66 3.17 6.30
N VAL A 172 9.95 2.80 5.22
CA VAL A 172 8.91 1.77 5.27
C VAL A 172 9.52 0.38 5.42
N ASN A 173 10.58 0.06 4.67
CA ASN A 173 11.30 -1.22 4.79
C ASN A 173 11.78 -1.43 6.24
N ALA A 174 12.40 -0.42 6.84
CA ALA A 174 12.86 -0.46 8.21
C ALA A 174 11.70 -0.70 9.20
N ARG A 175 10.58 0.03 9.04
CA ARG A 175 9.39 -0.16 9.88
C ARG A 175 8.82 -1.58 9.74
N GLN A 176 8.65 -2.06 8.52
CA GLN A 176 8.14 -3.41 8.23
C GLN A 176 9.02 -4.50 8.85
N GLU A 177 10.34 -4.36 8.74
CA GLU A 177 11.28 -5.32 9.31
C GLU A 177 11.26 -5.30 10.85
N LEU A 178 11.26 -4.11 11.46
CA LEU A 178 11.13 -3.97 12.93
C LEU A 178 9.83 -4.59 13.44
N ASP A 179 8.70 -4.28 12.80
CA ASP A 179 7.39 -4.80 13.17
C ASP A 179 7.34 -6.33 13.01
N LEU A 180 7.92 -6.86 11.94
CA LEU A 180 8.01 -8.31 11.71
C LEU A 180 8.87 -9.01 12.75
N ARG A 181 10.09 -8.52 12.99
CA ARG A 181 11.04 -9.17 13.92
C ARG A 181 10.53 -9.13 15.35
N ILE A 182 10.19 -7.94 15.84
CA ILE A 182 9.68 -7.74 17.20
C ILE A 182 8.35 -8.49 17.36
N GLY A 183 7.42 -8.33 16.41
CA GLY A 183 6.12 -8.96 16.46
C GLY A 183 6.21 -10.48 16.47
N ALA A 184 6.98 -11.08 15.55
CA ALA A 184 7.13 -12.53 15.45
C ALA A 184 7.86 -13.13 16.68
N ALA A 185 8.94 -12.50 17.13
CA ALA A 185 9.70 -12.96 18.29
C ALA A 185 8.84 -12.99 19.56
N PHE A 186 8.26 -11.85 19.93
CA PHE A 186 7.46 -11.77 21.16
C PHE A 186 6.17 -12.57 21.07
N THR A 187 5.47 -12.55 19.92
CA THR A 187 4.25 -13.34 19.71
C THR A 187 4.52 -14.84 19.90
N ARG A 188 5.59 -15.38 19.28
CA ARG A 188 5.93 -16.79 19.42
C ARG A 188 6.34 -17.13 20.85
N PHE A 189 7.22 -16.32 21.44
CA PHE A 189 7.69 -16.52 22.80
C PHE A 189 6.51 -16.61 23.79
N GLN A 190 5.64 -15.60 23.80
CA GLN A 190 4.55 -15.54 24.77
C GLN A 190 3.45 -16.57 24.46
N THR A 191 3.12 -16.81 23.17
CA THR A 191 2.11 -17.80 22.79
C THR A 191 2.56 -19.21 23.20
N LEU A 192 3.79 -19.61 22.88
CA LEU A 192 4.31 -20.94 23.23
C LEU A 192 4.41 -21.11 24.76
N ARG A 193 4.87 -20.07 25.48
CA ARG A 193 4.98 -20.11 26.93
C ARG A 193 3.60 -20.19 27.61
N LEU A 194 2.68 -19.29 27.27
CA LEU A 194 1.38 -19.20 27.95
C LEU A 194 0.47 -20.39 27.62
N ARG A 195 0.56 -20.97 26.42
CA ARG A 195 -0.13 -22.23 26.10
C ARG A 195 0.31 -23.39 26.97
N ARG A 196 1.60 -23.46 27.33
CA ARG A 196 2.12 -24.48 28.24
C ARG A 196 1.68 -24.25 29.69
N VAL A 197 1.63 -22.99 30.13
CA VAL A 197 1.23 -22.62 31.50
C VAL A 197 -0.28 -22.75 31.71
N PHE A 198 -1.10 -22.36 30.73
CA PHE A 198 -2.56 -22.35 30.81
C PHE A 198 -3.21 -23.15 29.67
N PRO A 199 -2.93 -24.46 29.56
CA PRO A 199 -3.36 -25.26 28.41
C PRO A 199 -4.88 -25.31 28.26
N GLN A 200 -5.63 -25.40 29.36
CA GLN A 200 -7.10 -25.50 29.32
C GLN A 200 -7.78 -24.24 28.77
N ILE A 201 -7.15 -23.08 28.89
CA ILE A 201 -7.73 -21.78 28.52
C ILE A 201 -7.19 -21.32 27.16
N LEU A 202 -5.90 -21.57 26.88
CA LEU A 202 -5.17 -20.92 25.79
C LEU A 202 -4.70 -21.87 24.67
N ALA A 203 -4.96 -23.18 24.74
CA ALA A 203 -4.41 -24.20 23.81
C ALA A 203 -4.41 -23.79 22.33
N ASN A 204 -5.50 -23.17 21.86
CA ASN A 204 -5.68 -22.77 20.46
C ASN A 204 -5.59 -21.26 20.22
N GLN A 205 -5.29 -20.45 21.25
CA GLN A 205 -5.24 -19.00 21.12
C GLN A 205 -3.86 -18.51 20.70
N LEU A 206 -3.82 -17.63 19.69
CA LEU A 206 -2.64 -16.86 19.35
C LEU A 206 -2.63 -15.60 20.20
N ILE A 207 -1.54 -15.38 20.93
CA ILE A 207 -1.39 -14.22 21.80
C ILE A 207 -0.38 -13.32 21.10
N SER A 208 -0.87 -12.35 20.33
CA SER A 208 -0.02 -11.47 19.54
C SER A 208 0.65 -10.39 20.38
N TYR A 209 1.84 -9.98 19.95
CA TYR A 209 2.54 -8.80 20.41
C TYR A 209 2.85 -7.91 19.22
N GLY A 210 2.71 -6.60 19.40
CA GLY A 210 3.15 -5.60 18.44
C GLY A 210 3.73 -4.41 19.18
N SER A 211 4.85 -3.89 18.68
CA SER A 211 5.57 -2.72 19.24
C SER A 211 4.64 -1.53 19.50
N CYS A 212 3.71 -1.26 18.58
CA CYS A 212 2.68 -0.22 18.71
C CYS A 212 1.35 -0.73 19.29
N GLN A 213 0.97 -1.98 19.00
CA GLN A 213 -0.27 -2.59 19.53
C GLN A 213 -0.25 -2.66 21.06
N PHE A 214 0.89 -3.00 21.66
CA PHE A 214 1.04 -3.19 23.10
C PHE A 214 0.82 -1.89 23.91
N PRO A 215 1.51 -0.76 23.65
CA PRO A 215 1.22 0.51 24.34
C PRO A 215 -0.18 1.04 24.02
N THR A 216 -0.72 0.77 22.83
CA THR A 216 -2.11 1.16 22.48
C THR A 216 -3.12 0.46 23.39
N LEU A 217 -2.95 -0.84 23.65
CA LEU A 217 -3.74 -1.56 24.65
C LEU A 217 -3.49 -1.03 26.06
N GLY A 218 -2.26 -0.61 26.36
CA GLY A 218 -1.87 0.06 27.60
C GLY A 218 -2.80 1.21 27.97
N PHE A 219 -3.08 2.14 27.04
CA PHE A 219 -4.00 3.26 27.30
C PHE A 219 -5.41 2.82 27.74
N VAL A 220 -5.93 1.73 27.16
CA VAL A 220 -7.26 1.19 27.52
C VAL A 220 -7.22 0.58 28.92
N VAL A 221 -6.18 -0.22 29.21
CA VAL A 221 -6.00 -0.88 30.50
C VAL A 221 -5.75 0.13 31.62
N ASP A 222 -4.98 1.18 31.34
CA ASP A 222 -4.68 2.23 32.31
C ASP A 222 -5.96 3.01 32.66
N ARG A 223 -6.76 3.39 31.66
CA ARG A 223 -8.06 4.02 31.91
C ARG A 223 -9.01 3.10 32.69
N PHE A 224 -9.04 1.81 32.37
CA PHE A 224 -9.82 0.84 33.14
C PHE A 224 -9.41 0.82 34.62
N LYS A 225 -8.10 0.79 34.90
CA LYS A 225 -7.56 0.81 36.27
C LYS A 225 -7.79 2.14 36.99
N GLU A 226 -7.78 3.27 36.28
CA GLU A 226 -8.14 4.58 36.85
C GLU A 226 -9.59 4.57 37.36
N VAL A 227 -10.52 4.04 36.56
CA VAL A 227 -11.93 3.91 36.94
C VAL A 227 -12.11 2.94 38.10
N ASP A 228 -11.46 1.77 38.05
CA ASP A 228 -11.53 0.74 39.10
C ASP A 228 -11.03 1.26 40.46
N ARG A 229 -10.00 2.12 40.46
CA ARG A 229 -9.44 2.74 41.67
C ARG A 229 -10.11 4.05 42.07
N PHE A 230 -11.09 4.54 41.30
CA PHE A 230 -11.74 5.81 41.59
C PHE A 230 -12.63 5.67 42.84
N VAL A 231 -12.30 6.44 43.87
CA VAL A 231 -13.13 6.56 45.07
C VAL A 231 -14.00 7.81 44.91
N SER A 232 -15.30 7.63 44.79
CA SER A 232 -16.25 8.73 44.62
C SER A 232 -16.41 9.53 45.91
N GLU A 233 -16.22 10.85 45.83
CA GLU A 233 -16.37 11.75 46.96
C GLU A 233 -17.62 12.65 46.78
N PRO A 234 -18.47 12.79 47.81
CA PRO A 234 -19.61 13.68 47.74
C PRO A 234 -19.14 15.14 47.68
N PHE A 235 -19.76 15.93 46.82
CA PHE A 235 -19.55 17.38 46.76
C PHE A 235 -20.89 18.12 46.60
N TRP A 236 -20.92 19.37 47.00
CA TRP A 236 -22.10 20.23 46.90
C TRP A 236 -21.86 21.38 45.93
N ARG A 237 -22.90 21.76 45.17
CA ARG A 237 -22.87 22.90 44.26
C ARG A 237 -24.19 23.66 44.31
N ILE A 238 -24.13 24.98 44.31
CA ILE A 238 -25.30 25.86 44.20
C ILE A 238 -25.75 25.90 42.73
N ILE A 239 -27.02 25.59 42.46
CA ILE A 239 -27.62 25.64 41.12
C ILE A 239 -28.75 26.67 41.14
N GLY A 240 -28.65 27.71 40.32
CA GLY A 240 -29.73 28.67 40.08
C GLY A 240 -30.41 28.39 38.75
N ALA A 241 -31.73 28.26 38.75
CA ALA A 241 -32.53 28.19 37.54
C ALA A 241 -33.37 29.47 37.42
N VAL A 242 -33.29 30.15 36.28
CA VAL A 242 -34.12 31.32 35.98
C VAL A 242 -35.08 30.93 34.87
N THR A 243 -36.37 30.98 35.14
CA THR A 243 -37.41 30.92 34.12
C THR A 243 -37.62 32.33 33.57
N GLY A 244 -37.27 32.54 32.29
CA GLY A 244 -37.53 33.80 31.62
C GLY A 244 -39.04 34.05 31.56
N VAL A 245 -39.50 35.14 32.17
CA VAL A 245 -40.84 35.68 31.95
C VAL A 245 -40.76 36.52 30.67
N ARG A 246 -41.60 36.20 29.68
CA ARG A 246 -41.78 37.01 28.46
C ARG A 246 -42.33 38.39 28.81
#